data_AF-Q0EDX0-F1
#
_entry.id   AF-Q0EDX0-F1
#
_cell.length_a   1.000
_cell.length_b   1.000
_cell.length_c   1.000
_cell.angle_alpha   90.00
_cell.angle_beta   90.00
_cell.angle_gamma   90.00
#
_symmetry.space_group_name_H-M   'P 1'
#
loop_
_entity.id
_entity.type
_entity.pdbx_description
1 polymer ?
#
loop_
_entity_poly.entity_id
_entity_poly.type
_entity_poly.pdbx_seq_one_letter_code
_entity_poly.pdbx_strand_id
1 'polypeptide(L)'
;MSVLTEFKAFAVKGNVVDMAVGIIIGAAFGKIVSSFVGDVIMPPLGLLIGGVDFSDLAVTLRPAQGTAPAVLLAYGKFIQTVIDFIIVAFAIFMGVKAINRLKREEAKAPTLPPTPSKQEVLLSEIRDLLKEQNQPAAPVTVDPARPL
;
A
#
# COMPACT_ATOMS: atom_id res chain seq x y z
N MET A 1 35.32 8.24 3.69
CA MET A 1 34.75 6.88 3.85
C MET A 1 34.64 6.26 2.46
N SER A 2 34.55 4.93 2.34
CA SER A 2 34.38 4.29 1.03
C SER A 2 32.95 4.51 0.52
N VAL A 3 32.79 4.73 -0.79
CA VAL A 3 31.49 4.91 -1.46
C VAL A 3 30.52 3.75 -1.17
N LEU A 4 31.06 2.54 -0.96
CA LEU A 4 30.28 1.36 -0.54
C LEU A 4 29.70 1.50 0.87
N THR A 5 30.40 2.18 1.76
CA THR A 5 29.94 2.43 3.14
C THR A 5 28.83 3.47 3.18
N GLU A 6 28.95 4.52 2.36
CA GLU A 6 27.93 5.56 2.18
C GLU A 6 26.69 5.01 1.48
N PHE A 7 26.86 4.17 0.45
CA PHE A 7 25.76 3.49 -0.22
C PHE A 7 25.02 2.52 0.70
N LYS A 8 25.74 1.74 1.52
CA LYS A 8 25.12 0.87 2.53
C LYS A 8 24.35 1.70 3.56
N ALA A 9 24.91 2.81 4.05
CA ALA A 9 24.22 3.70 4.99
C ALA A 9 22.96 4.34 4.38
N PHE A 10 22.99 4.70 3.10
CA PHE A 10 21.83 5.19 2.35
C PHE A 10 20.76 4.10 2.13
N ALA A 11 21.17 2.91 1.70
CA ALA A 11 20.28 1.80 1.41
C ALA A 11 19.59 1.25 2.67
N VAL A 12 20.26 1.30 3.83
CA VAL A 12 19.70 0.82 5.12
C VAL A 12 18.78 1.85 5.78
N LYS A 13 18.57 3.03 5.17
CA LYS A 13 17.54 3.97 5.60
C LYS A 13 16.17 3.31 5.36
N GLY A 14 15.58 2.74 6.42
CA GLY A 14 14.57 1.67 6.37
C GLY A 14 13.40 1.86 5.39
N ASN A 15 13.00 3.10 5.10
CA ASN A 15 11.93 3.38 4.13
C ASN A 15 12.28 2.96 2.68
N VAL A 16 13.57 2.92 2.30
CA VAL A 16 13.97 2.62 0.91
C VAL A 16 13.88 1.12 0.60
N VAL A 17 14.24 0.26 1.57
CA VAL A 17 14.21 -1.20 1.40
C VAL A 17 12.78 -1.69 1.25
N ASP A 18 11.88 -1.26 2.13
CA ASP A 18 10.46 -1.65 2.08
C ASP A 18 9.78 -1.14 0.81
N MET A 19 10.11 0.08 0.37
CA MET A 19 9.63 0.61 -0.90
C MET A 19 10.16 -0.19 -2.10
N ALA A 20 11.45 -0.56 -2.10
CA ALA A 20 12.05 -1.35 -3.16
C ALA A 20 11.41 -2.75 -3.27
N VAL A 21 11.18 -3.41 -2.13
CA VAL A 21 10.48 -4.70 -2.07
C VAL A 21 9.06 -4.56 -2.60
N GLY A 22 8.33 -3.51 -2.18
CA GLY A 22 6.97 -3.23 -2.65
C GLY A 22 6.87 -3.03 -4.16
N ILE A 23 7.81 -2.29 -4.76
CA ILE A 23 7.85 -2.07 -6.22
C ILE A 23 8.16 -3.36 -6.98
N ILE A 24 9.14 -4.15 -6.53
CA ILE A 24 9.53 -5.41 -7.18
C ILE A 24 8.37 -6.41 -7.13
N ILE A 25 7.76 -6.58 -5.96
CA ILE A 25 6.60 -7.47 -5.79
C ILE A 25 5.42 -6.97 -6.62
N GLY A 26 5.14 -5.66 -6.61
CA GLY A 26 4.06 -5.07 -7.40
C GLY A 26 4.24 -5.31 -8.90
N ALA A 27 5.44 -5.12 -9.43
CA ALA A 27 5.75 -5.38 -10.84
C ALA A 27 5.64 -6.87 -11.21
N ALA A 28 6.10 -7.77 -10.33
CA ALA A 28 5.99 -9.21 -10.54
C ALA A 28 4.53 -9.68 -10.48
N PHE A 29 3.76 -9.21 -9.50
CA PHE A 29 2.35 -9.55 -9.33
C PHE A 29 1.51 -9.08 -10.52
N GLY A 30 1.75 -7.87 -11.04
CA GLY A 30 1.09 -7.39 -12.24
C GLY A 30 1.27 -8.34 -13.43
N LYS A 31 2.49 -8.84 -13.66
CA LYS A 31 2.76 -9.83 -14.72
C LYS A 31 2.02 -11.14 -14.52
N ILE A 32 1.92 -11.63 -13.29
CA ILE A 32 1.18 -12.86 -12.97
C ILE A 32 -0.30 -12.69 -13.32
N VAL A 33 -0.89 -11.55 -12.95
CA VAL A 33 -2.30 -11.27 -13.28
C VAL A 33 -2.49 -11.13 -14.79
N SER A 34 -1.64 -10.38 -15.49
CA SER A 34 -1.72 -10.25 -16.95
C SER A 34 -1.59 -11.59 -17.68
N SER A 35 -0.66 -12.46 -17.25
CA SER A 35 -0.53 -13.82 -17.80
C SER A 35 -1.75 -14.68 -17.50
N PHE A 36 -2.33 -14.59 -16.31
CA PHE A 36 -3.57 -15.30 -16.00
C PHE A 36 -4.73 -14.85 -16.92
N VAL A 37 -4.84 -13.57 -17.20
CA VAL A 37 -5.88 -13.06 -18.11
C VAL A 37 -5.58 -13.50 -19.55
N GLY A 38 -4.40 -13.20 -20.06
CA GLY A 38 -4.01 -13.45 -21.45
C GLY A 38 -3.87 -14.93 -21.80
N ASP A 39 -3.30 -15.74 -20.90
CA ASP A 39 -2.92 -17.12 -21.21
C ASP A 39 -3.95 -18.14 -20.69
N VAL A 40 -4.78 -17.79 -19.71
CA VAL A 40 -5.75 -18.73 -19.10
C VAL A 40 -7.20 -18.34 -19.36
N ILE A 41 -7.56 -17.06 -19.23
CA ILE A 41 -8.95 -16.59 -19.38
C ILE A 41 -9.30 -16.34 -20.86
N MET A 42 -8.39 -15.73 -21.61
CA MET A 42 -8.63 -15.34 -23.00
C MET A 42 -8.78 -16.52 -23.96
N PRO A 43 -8.02 -17.63 -23.91
CA PRO A 43 -8.20 -18.70 -24.90
C PRO A 43 -9.59 -19.35 -24.87
N PRO A 44 -10.17 -19.69 -23.68
CA PRO A 44 -11.55 -20.17 -23.61
C PRO A 44 -12.59 -19.13 -24.07
N LEU A 45 -12.40 -17.84 -23.73
CA LEU A 45 -13.28 -16.77 -24.17
C LEU A 45 -13.20 -16.55 -25.69
N GLY A 46 -12.00 -16.55 -26.26
CA GLY A 46 -11.76 -16.44 -27.69
C GLY A 46 -12.44 -17.56 -28.45
N LEU A 47 -12.35 -18.80 -27.95
CA LEU A 47 -13.08 -19.95 -28.52
C LEU A 47 -14.60 -19.78 -28.47
N LEU A 48 -15.15 -19.25 -27.37
CA LEU A 48 -16.59 -19.01 -27.21
C LEU A 48 -17.13 -17.89 -28.12
N ILE A 49 -16.31 -16.88 -28.43
CA ILE A 49 -16.68 -15.72 -29.25
C ILE A 49 -16.40 -15.96 -30.75
N GLY A 50 -16.05 -17.20 -31.14
CA GLY A 50 -15.86 -17.60 -32.54
C GLY A 50 -14.40 -17.69 -32.99
N GLY A 51 -13.47 -17.93 -32.07
CA GLY A 51 -12.03 -18.09 -32.36
C GLY A 51 -11.28 -16.78 -32.57
N VAL A 52 -11.87 -15.65 -32.17
CA VAL A 52 -11.23 -14.33 -32.33
C VAL A 52 -10.29 -14.10 -31.15
N ASP A 53 -9.00 -14.20 -31.40
CA ASP A 53 -8.01 -13.64 -30.48
C ASP A 53 -8.00 -12.12 -30.66
N PHE A 54 -8.45 -11.39 -29.64
CA PHE A 54 -8.48 -9.93 -29.71
C PHE A 54 -7.08 -9.36 -29.98
N SER A 55 -6.01 -10.08 -29.66
CA SER A 55 -4.62 -9.71 -29.92
C SER A 55 -4.32 -9.54 -31.42
N ASP A 56 -5.01 -10.29 -32.28
CA ASP A 56 -4.80 -10.32 -33.73
C ASP A 56 -5.63 -9.29 -34.51
N LEU A 57 -6.52 -8.57 -33.80
CA LEU A 57 -7.32 -7.52 -34.41
C LEU A 57 -6.44 -6.31 -34.75
N ALA A 58 -6.07 -6.23 -36.03
CA ALA A 58 -5.28 -5.13 -36.57
C ALA A 58 -5.84 -4.62 -37.91
N VAL A 59 -5.85 -3.30 -38.08
CA VAL A 59 -6.12 -2.67 -39.38
C VAL A 59 -4.81 -2.42 -40.10
N THR A 60 -4.67 -2.92 -41.33
CA THR A 60 -3.50 -2.62 -42.17
C THR A 60 -3.60 -1.19 -42.71
N LEU A 61 -2.75 -0.30 -42.21
CA LEU A 61 -2.67 1.09 -42.66
C LEU A 61 -1.80 1.22 -43.93
N ARG A 62 -0.74 0.40 -44.04
CA ARG A 62 0.04 0.25 -45.26
C ARG A 62 0.40 -1.22 -45.47
N PRO A 63 0.07 -1.81 -46.63
CA PRO A 63 0.52 -3.15 -46.97
C PRO A 63 2.05 -3.18 -47.13
N ALA A 64 2.65 -4.33 -46.84
CA ALA A 64 4.09 -4.53 -47.06
C ALA A 64 4.42 -4.37 -48.55
N GLN A 65 5.48 -3.64 -48.87
CA GLN A 65 6.01 -3.51 -50.23
C GLN A 65 7.51 -3.77 -50.22
N GLY A 66 7.94 -4.80 -50.96
CA GLY A 66 9.34 -5.19 -51.06
C GLY A 66 9.91 -5.61 -49.69
N THR A 67 10.95 -4.91 -49.23
CA THR A 67 11.61 -5.14 -47.93
C THR A 67 10.97 -4.35 -46.78
N ALA A 68 9.96 -3.52 -47.04
CA ALA A 68 9.32 -2.69 -46.01
C ALA A 68 8.20 -3.48 -45.29
N PRO A 69 8.23 -3.59 -43.95
CA PRO A 69 7.19 -4.27 -43.18
C PRO A 69 5.85 -3.52 -43.27
N ALA A 70 4.74 -4.28 -43.22
CA ALA A 70 3.40 -3.71 -43.19
C ALA A 70 3.21 -2.86 -41.91
N VAL A 71 2.55 -1.71 -42.07
CA VAL A 71 2.16 -0.88 -40.91
C VAL A 71 0.77 -1.29 -40.48
N LEU A 72 0.70 -1.96 -39.33
CA LEU A 72 -0.52 -2.47 -38.73
C LEU A 72 -0.91 -1.60 -37.53
N LEU A 73 -2.15 -1.14 -37.48
CA LEU A 73 -2.75 -0.58 -36.29
C LEU A 73 -3.41 -1.72 -35.50
N ALA A 74 -2.67 -2.31 -34.56
CA ALA A 74 -3.15 -3.39 -33.70
C ALA A 74 -4.03 -2.85 -32.55
N TYR A 75 -5.24 -2.40 -32.88
CA TYR A 75 -6.23 -1.91 -31.91
C TYR A 75 -6.68 -3.01 -30.94
N GLY A 76 -6.60 -4.26 -31.37
CA GLY A 76 -6.82 -5.44 -30.57
C GLY A 76 -5.97 -5.51 -29.31
N LYS A 77 -4.66 -5.31 -29.47
CA LYS A 77 -3.70 -5.26 -28.36
C LYS A 77 -4.00 -4.13 -27.37
N PHE A 78 -4.50 -3.00 -27.86
CA PHE A 78 -4.93 -1.91 -26.99
C PHE A 78 -6.14 -2.32 -26.14
N ILE A 79 -7.16 -2.93 -26.74
CA ILE A 79 -8.34 -3.45 -26.00
C ILE A 79 -7.90 -4.47 -24.94
N GLN A 80 -6.99 -5.38 -25.30
CA GLN A 80 -6.41 -6.34 -24.36
C GLN A 80 -5.74 -5.65 -23.17
N THR A 81 -4.90 -4.63 -23.41
CA THR A 81 -4.26 -3.88 -22.31
C THR A 81 -5.26 -3.16 -21.41
N VAL A 82 -6.39 -2.70 -21.95
CA VAL A 82 -7.47 -2.09 -21.15
C VAL A 82 -8.15 -3.13 -20.27
N ILE A 83 -8.43 -4.32 -20.80
CA ILE A 83 -9.02 -5.43 -20.04
C ILE A 83 -8.07 -5.87 -18.92
N ASP A 84 -6.78 -6.07 -19.24
CA ASP A 84 -5.75 -6.42 -18.26
C ASP A 84 -5.70 -5.38 -17.13
N PHE A 85 -5.72 -4.09 -17.47
CA PHE A 85 -5.74 -3.01 -16.49
C PHE A 85 -6.97 -3.08 -15.57
N ILE A 86 -8.16 -3.32 -16.12
CA ILE A 86 -9.40 -3.46 -15.34
C ILE A 86 -9.31 -4.63 -14.37
N ILE A 87 -8.78 -5.78 -14.82
CA ILE A 87 -8.66 -6.99 -13.99
C ILE A 87 -7.61 -6.80 -12.90
N VAL A 88 -6.46 -6.21 -13.22
CA VAL A 88 -5.42 -5.88 -12.23
C VAL A 88 -5.97 -4.89 -11.19
N ALA A 89 -6.66 -3.84 -11.62
CA ALA A 89 -7.29 -2.88 -10.72
C ALA A 89 -8.33 -3.55 -9.81
N PHE A 90 -9.16 -4.44 -10.36
CA PHE A 90 -10.13 -5.21 -9.59
C PHE A 90 -9.47 -6.16 -8.58
N ALA A 91 -8.40 -6.85 -8.97
CA ALA A 91 -7.64 -7.73 -8.09
C ALA A 91 -7.00 -6.95 -6.92
N ILE A 92 -6.38 -5.80 -7.20
CA ILE A 92 -5.82 -4.89 -6.18
C ILE A 92 -6.94 -4.41 -5.24
N PHE A 93 -8.08 -3.98 -5.79
CA PHE A 93 -9.24 -3.55 -5.00
C PHE A 93 -9.74 -4.65 -4.06
N MET A 94 -9.84 -5.90 -4.55
CA MET A 94 -10.22 -7.06 -3.74
C MET A 94 -9.20 -7.33 -2.63
N GLY A 95 -7.89 -7.23 -2.93
CA GLY A 95 -6.82 -7.36 -1.93
C GLY A 95 -6.90 -6.29 -0.84
N VAL A 96 -7.06 -5.03 -1.22
CA VAL A 96 -7.24 -3.91 -0.27
C VAL A 96 -8.50 -4.11 0.56
N LYS A 97 -9.61 -4.54 -0.05
CA LYS A 97 -10.86 -4.84 0.66
C LYS A 97 -10.70 -5.98 1.66
N ALA A 98 -9.95 -7.02 1.33
CA ALA A 98 -9.66 -8.13 2.23
C ALA A 98 -8.81 -7.67 3.43
N ILE A 99 -7.74 -6.91 3.19
CA ILE A 99 -6.89 -6.36 4.26
C ILE A 99 -7.71 -5.41 5.16
N ASN A 100 -8.52 -4.54 4.58
CA ASN A 100 -9.39 -3.63 5.34
C ASN A 100 -10.44 -4.38 6.16
N ARG A 101 -10.94 -5.51 5.67
CA ARG A 101 -11.84 -6.39 6.43
C ARG A 101 -11.12 -7.03 7.62
N LEU A 102 -9.93 -7.59 7.41
CA LEU A 102 -9.14 -8.23 8.47
C LEU A 102 -8.74 -7.23 9.56
N LYS A 103 -8.26 -6.04 9.20
CA LYS A 103 -7.96 -4.96 10.16
C LYS A 103 -9.18 -4.54 10.98
N ARG A 104 -10.36 -4.58 10.38
CA ARG A 104 -11.63 -4.26 11.06
C ARG A 104 -12.12 -5.39 11.97
N GLU A 105 -11.75 -6.64 11.69
CA GLU A 105 -11.99 -7.79 12.55
C GLU A 105 -11.01 -7.83 13.74
N GLU A 106 -9.73 -7.47 13.55
CA GLU A 106 -8.77 -7.26 14.65
C GLU A 106 -9.21 -6.14 15.61
N ALA A 107 -9.82 -5.06 15.10
CA ALA A 107 -10.39 -3.99 15.92
C ALA A 107 -11.70 -4.41 16.66
N LYS A 108 -12.26 -5.59 16.37
CA LYS A 108 -13.47 -6.13 17.00
C LYS A 108 -13.20 -7.26 17.99
N ALA A 109 -11.96 -7.74 18.12
CA ALA A 109 -11.58 -8.53 19.28
C ALA A 109 -11.84 -7.66 20.52
N PRO A 110 -12.46 -8.19 21.61
CA PRO A 110 -12.76 -7.39 22.79
C PRO A 110 -11.46 -6.79 23.30
N THR A 111 -11.31 -5.49 23.07
CA THR A 111 -10.18 -4.72 23.56
C THR A 111 -10.29 -4.79 25.07
N LEU A 112 -9.45 -5.64 25.70
CA LEU A 112 -8.90 -5.26 26.98
C LEU A 112 -8.43 -3.80 26.80
N PRO A 113 -8.85 -2.87 27.67
CA PRO A 113 -8.54 -1.45 27.49
C PRO A 113 -7.06 -1.32 27.16
N PRO A 114 -6.70 -0.54 26.12
CA PRO A 114 -5.33 -0.46 25.65
C PRO A 114 -4.45 -0.16 26.85
N THR A 115 -3.50 -1.06 27.13
CA THR A 115 -2.52 -0.81 28.19
C THR A 115 -1.84 0.49 27.81
N PRO A 116 -1.94 1.55 28.63
CA PRO A 116 -1.45 2.86 28.25
C PRO A 116 0.02 2.73 27.86
N SER A 117 0.37 3.30 26.71
CA SER A 117 1.74 3.34 26.24
C SER A 117 2.63 4.00 27.29
N LYS A 118 3.92 3.66 27.33
CA LYS A 118 4.85 4.29 28.29
C LYS A 118 4.81 5.81 28.22
N GLN A 119 4.55 6.36 27.04
CA GLN A 119 4.39 7.80 26.82
C GLN A 119 3.12 8.33 27.48
N GLU A 120 1.99 7.65 27.33
CA GLU A 120 0.73 8.04 28.00
C GLU A 120 0.85 7.97 29.51
N VAL A 121 1.53 6.95 30.06
CA VAL A 121 1.80 6.81 31.50
C VAL A 121 2.65 7.98 32.01
N LEU A 122 3.77 8.27 31.35
CA LEU A 122 4.64 9.38 31.70
C LEU A 122 3.90 10.73 31.60
N LEU A 123 3.03 10.90 30.60
CA LEU A 123 2.23 12.12 30.47
C LEU A 123 1.18 12.26 31.57
N SER A 124 0.58 11.16 32.04
CA SER A 124 -0.29 11.19 33.22
C SER A 124 0.48 11.55 34.49
N GLU A 125 1.67 10.98 34.69
CA GLU A 125 2.53 11.32 35.83
C GLU A 125 2.96 12.79 35.79
N ILE A 126 3.38 13.31 34.63
CA ILE A 126 3.73 14.72 34.43
C ILE A 126 2.53 15.64 34.73
N ARG A 127 1.32 15.29 34.27
CA ARG A 127 0.09 16.04 34.55
C ARG A 127 -0.18 16.11 36.04
N ASP A 128 -0.03 14.98 36.74
CA ASP A 128 -0.34 14.89 38.17
C ASP A 128 0.69 15.69 38.99
N LEU A 129 1.98 15.62 38.65
CA LEU A 129 3.04 16.45 39.23
C LEU A 129 2.83 17.94 38.97
N LEU A 130 2.40 18.33 37.76
CA LEU A 130 2.06 19.73 37.44
C LEU A 130 0.86 20.24 38.23
N LYS A 131 -0.14 19.37 38.49
CA LYS A 131 -1.32 19.72 39.27
C LYS A 131 -0.97 19.90 40.75
N GLU A 132 -0.07 19.08 41.27
CA GLU A 132 0.46 19.21 42.63
C GLU A 132 1.29 20.49 42.78
N GLN A 133 2.13 20.80 41.80
CA GLN A 133 2.96 22.00 41.80
C GLN A 133 2.16 23.31 41.60
N ASN A 134 1.01 23.26 40.91
CA ASN A 134 0.11 24.39 40.73
C ASN A 134 -0.98 24.51 41.80
N GLN A 135 -0.99 23.66 42.84
CA GLN A 135 -1.84 23.91 44.00
C GLN A 135 -1.26 25.09 44.79
N PRO A 136 -2.02 26.19 44.99
CA PRO A 136 -1.55 27.30 45.82
C PRO A 136 -1.31 26.76 47.23
N ALA A 137 -0.09 26.96 47.73
CA ALA A 137 0.30 26.58 49.09
C ALA A 137 -0.83 26.94 50.06
N ALA A 138 -1.31 25.96 50.83
CA ALA A 138 -2.35 26.16 51.82
C ALA A 138 -2.00 27.41 52.65
N PRO A 139 -2.97 28.32 52.89
CA PRO A 139 -2.67 29.55 53.63
C PRO A 139 -2.07 29.15 54.97
N VAL A 140 -0.86 29.65 55.24
CA VAL A 140 -0.18 29.47 56.53
C VAL A 140 -1.11 30.06 57.59
N THR A 141 -1.91 29.22 58.23
CA THR A 141 -2.73 29.63 59.36
C THR A 141 -1.76 29.93 60.49
N VAL A 142 -1.52 31.21 60.75
CA VAL A 142 -0.83 31.66 61.95
C VAL A 142 -1.68 31.20 63.13
N ASP A 143 -1.17 30.20 63.86
CA ASP A 143 -1.80 29.66 65.05
C ASP A 143 -1.95 30.78 66.12
N PRO A 144 -3.19 31.19 66.46
CA PRO A 144 -3.40 32.24 67.45
C PRO A 144 -3.06 31.81 68.88
N ALA A 145 -2.72 30.54 69.11
CA ALA A 145 -2.41 30.00 70.44
C ALA A 145 -0.91 30.00 70.79
N ARG A 146 -0.03 30.58 69.95
CA ARG A 146 1.41 30.66 70.26
C ARG A 146 1.68 31.81 71.25
N PRO A 147 2.08 31.53 72.51
CA PRO A 147 2.49 32.58 73.43
C PRO A 147 3.86 33.13 72.98
N LEU A 148 4.07 34.44 73.21
CA LEU A 148 5.34 35.14 72.99
C LEU A 148 6.49 34.55 73.81
#